data_AF-L1P5A9-F1
#
_entry.id   AF-L1P5A9-F1
#
_cell.length_a   1.000
_cell.length_b   1.000
_cell.length_c   1.000
_cell.angle_alpha   90.00
_cell.angle_beta   90.00
_cell.angle_gamma   90.00
#
_symmetry.space_group_name_H-M   'P 1'
#
loop_
_entity.id
_entity.type
_entity.pdbx_description
1 polymer ?
#
loop_
_entity_poly.entity_id
_entity_poly.type
_entity_poly.pdbx_seq_one_letter_code
_entity_poly.pdbx_strand_id
1 'polypeptide(L)'
;MRKIIVIFIILTAIVISISIAFVLYYNQKKAIYYAEHSLLYKYCIDNYNANNRNFLYNKFLSTVAQKDDTLYNLLKKEKIVFLPYHGFIWKRSQNIKNYIDNNEYTFSKFLFSDKNIYIQKDVEAPITSYKPSVIYKYKSNIFIEDTLFNDKLLRNKYAEIINCPLQNFNAYLNNKKIEDLNALILMQTNKIYFIYSDFDKESEEIIAQILKDNYTSTKDTFIVKINYYNLKDAECVYIK
;
A
#
# COMPACT_ATOMS: atom_id res chain seq x y z
N MET A 1 -50.09 -0.38 -37.38
CA MET A 1 -48.76 -0.54 -38.01
C MET A 1 -47.71 0.45 -37.50
N ARG A 2 -47.84 1.78 -37.69
CA ARG A 2 -46.80 2.75 -37.24
C ARG A 2 -46.42 2.63 -35.75
N LYS A 3 -47.37 2.48 -34.83
CA LYS A 3 -47.10 2.30 -33.39
C LYS A 3 -46.30 1.02 -33.08
N ILE A 4 -46.59 -0.08 -33.79
CA ILE A 4 -45.90 -1.38 -33.63
C ILE A 4 -44.45 -1.27 -34.13
N ILE A 5 -44.26 -0.63 -35.30
CA ILE A 5 -42.92 -0.39 -35.86
C ILE A 5 -42.08 0.47 -34.90
N VAL A 6 -42.66 1.53 -34.33
CA VAL A 6 -41.97 2.39 -33.34
C VAL A 6 -41.58 1.60 -32.09
N ILE A 7 -42.48 0.77 -31.54
CA ILE A 7 -42.16 -0.09 -30.38
C ILE A 7 -41.01 -1.04 -30.72
N PHE A 8 -41.04 -1.65 -31.91
CA PHE A 8 -39.99 -2.57 -32.35
C PHE A 8 -38.62 -1.89 -32.49
N ILE A 9 -38.59 -0.67 -33.03
CA ILE A 9 -37.37 0.14 -33.13
C ILE A 9 -36.81 0.45 -31.73
N ILE A 10 -37.66 0.86 -30.79
CA ILE A 10 -37.24 1.18 -29.41
C ILE A 10 -36.66 -0.07 -28.73
N LEU A 11 -37.33 -1.22 -28.82
CA LEU A 11 -36.85 -2.47 -28.24
C LEU A 11 -35.50 -2.89 -28.85
N THR A 12 -35.37 -2.79 -30.16
CA THR A 12 -34.12 -3.12 -30.86
C THR A 12 -32.98 -2.20 -30.42
N ALA A 13 -33.24 -0.89 -30.29
CA ALA A 13 -32.26 0.08 -29.80
C ALA A 13 -31.81 -0.24 -28.37
N ILE A 14 -32.74 -0.58 -27.48
CA ILE A 14 -32.42 -0.96 -26.09
C ILE A 14 -31.51 -2.20 -26.06
N VAL A 15 -31.81 -3.23 -26.85
CA VAL A 15 -31.00 -4.46 -26.93
C VAL A 15 -29.58 -4.16 -27.43
N ILE A 16 -29.44 -3.32 -28.45
CA ILE A 16 -28.14 -2.91 -28.98
C ILE A 16 -27.36 -2.12 -27.91
N SER A 17 -28.00 -1.15 -27.24
CA SER A 17 -27.36 -0.36 -26.19
C SER A 17 -26.88 -1.22 -25.03
N ILE A 18 -27.69 -2.19 -24.57
CA ILE A 18 -27.30 -3.11 -23.50
C ILE A 18 -26.14 -4.00 -23.95
N SER A 19 -26.15 -4.48 -25.19
CA SER A 19 -25.08 -5.31 -25.74
C SER A 19 -23.75 -4.56 -25.80
N ILE A 20 -23.75 -3.30 -26.27
CA ILE A 20 -22.56 -2.44 -26.27
C ILE A 20 -22.06 -2.20 -24.84
N ALA A 21 -22.97 -1.87 -23.92
CA ALA A 21 -22.62 -1.66 -22.52
C ALA A 21 -22.01 -2.92 -21.89
N PHE A 22 -22.52 -4.11 -22.23
CA PHE A 22 -21.97 -5.37 -21.74
C PHE A 22 -20.55 -5.63 -22.25
N VAL A 23 -20.28 -5.34 -23.53
CA VAL A 23 -18.92 -5.44 -24.10
C VAL A 23 -17.96 -4.48 -23.37
N LEU A 24 -18.39 -3.25 -23.11
CA LEU A 24 -17.58 -2.27 -22.35
C LEU A 24 -17.31 -2.74 -20.92
N TYR A 25 -18.33 -3.27 -20.24
CA TYR A 25 -18.20 -3.87 -18.91
C TYR A 25 -17.19 -5.02 -18.91
N TYR A 26 -17.32 -5.94 -19.87
CA TYR A 26 -16.44 -7.10 -19.98
C TYR A 26 -14.99 -6.69 -20.22
N ASN A 27 -14.75 -5.75 -21.12
CA ASN A 27 -13.42 -5.20 -21.38
C ASN A 27 -12.82 -4.52 -20.14
N GLN A 28 -13.63 -3.74 -19.41
CA GLN A 28 -13.19 -3.13 -18.16
C GLN A 28 -12.85 -4.18 -17.10
N LYS A 29 -13.71 -5.19 -16.92
CA LYS A 29 -13.49 -6.27 -15.96
C LYS A 29 -12.23 -7.07 -16.29
N LYS A 30 -11.98 -7.35 -17.58
CA LYS A 30 -10.74 -7.98 -18.05
C LYS A 30 -9.50 -7.15 -17.73
N ALA A 31 -9.57 -5.83 -17.90
CA ALA A 31 -8.46 -4.93 -17.59
C ALA A 31 -8.19 -4.84 -16.08
N ILE A 32 -9.23 -4.80 -15.25
CA ILE A 32 -9.10 -4.84 -13.78
C ILE A 32 -8.48 -6.17 -13.36
N TYR A 33 -9.02 -7.30 -13.84
CA TYR A 33 -8.49 -8.64 -13.56
C TYR A 33 -7.01 -8.76 -13.96
N TYR A 34 -6.65 -8.26 -15.13
CA TYR A 34 -5.24 -8.17 -15.55
C TYR A 34 -4.39 -7.40 -14.55
N ALA A 35 -4.83 -6.21 -14.11
CA ALA A 35 -4.09 -5.40 -13.15
C ALA A 35 -3.90 -6.11 -11.80
N GLU A 36 -4.92 -6.82 -11.30
CA GLU A 36 -4.88 -7.61 -10.06
C GLU A 36 -3.85 -8.75 -10.12
N HIS A 37 -3.73 -9.39 -11.29
CA HIS A 37 -2.87 -10.55 -11.51
C HIS A 37 -1.51 -10.19 -12.11
N SER A 38 -1.28 -8.92 -12.39
CA SER A 38 -0.03 -8.42 -12.94
C SER A 38 1.04 -8.20 -11.87
N LEU A 39 2.23 -7.80 -12.31
CA LEU A 39 3.31 -7.36 -11.42
C LEU A 39 3.15 -5.91 -10.93
N LEU A 40 2.01 -5.25 -11.14
CA LEU A 40 1.74 -3.86 -10.72
C LEU A 40 2.16 -3.58 -9.28
N TYR A 41 1.71 -4.45 -8.38
CA TYR A 41 2.01 -4.38 -6.96
C TYR A 41 3.49 -4.61 -6.65
N LYS A 42 4.14 -5.55 -7.36
CA LYS A 42 5.58 -5.79 -7.24
C LYS A 42 6.39 -4.56 -7.69
N TYR A 43 6.05 -3.96 -8.82
CA TYR A 43 6.73 -2.75 -9.32
C TYR A 43 6.57 -1.57 -8.36
N CYS A 44 5.41 -1.44 -7.71
CA CYS A 44 5.18 -0.43 -6.69
C CYS A 44 6.10 -0.63 -5.48
N ILE A 45 6.21 -1.88 -5.00
CA ILE A 45 7.07 -2.26 -3.87
C ILE A 45 8.55 -2.07 -4.21
N ASP A 46 8.99 -2.55 -5.38
CA ASP A 46 10.36 -2.38 -5.86
C ASP A 46 10.71 -0.89 -5.95
N ASN A 47 9.80 -0.06 -6.44
CA ASN A 47 9.99 1.39 -6.49
C ASN A 47 10.14 2.00 -5.09
N TYR A 48 9.25 1.63 -4.17
CA TYR A 48 9.30 2.10 -2.79
C TYR A 48 10.62 1.72 -2.11
N ASN A 49 11.04 0.46 -2.25
CA ASN A 49 12.27 -0.05 -1.65
C ASN A 49 13.53 0.57 -2.27
N ALA A 50 13.57 0.71 -3.59
CA ALA A 50 14.70 1.33 -4.30
C ALA A 50 14.87 2.82 -4.01
N ASN A 51 13.83 3.48 -3.49
CA ASN A 51 13.83 4.93 -3.25
C ASN A 51 13.71 5.28 -1.76
N ASN A 52 14.44 4.57 -0.91
CA ASN A 52 14.52 4.86 0.52
C ASN A 52 13.14 4.85 1.21
N ARG A 53 12.23 3.96 0.81
CA ARG A 53 10.86 3.91 1.35
C ARG A 53 10.05 5.17 1.06
N ASN A 54 10.38 5.90 -0.01
CA ASN A 54 9.54 6.93 -0.60
C ASN A 54 9.05 6.46 -1.95
N PHE A 55 7.73 6.40 -2.13
CA PHE A 55 7.15 6.12 -3.42
C PHE A 55 7.33 7.32 -4.34
N LEU A 56 7.99 7.12 -5.48
CA LEU A 56 8.24 8.17 -6.47
C LEU A 56 7.51 7.81 -7.76
N TYR A 57 6.31 8.38 -7.96
CA TYR A 57 5.41 8.02 -9.06
C TYR A 57 6.08 8.09 -10.44
N ASN A 58 6.87 9.12 -10.73
CA ASN A 58 7.56 9.24 -12.02
C ASN A 58 8.57 8.11 -12.25
N LYS A 59 9.29 7.68 -11.22
CA LYS A 59 10.23 6.55 -11.30
C LYS A 59 9.50 5.20 -11.36
N PHE A 60 8.36 5.10 -10.68
CA PHE A 60 7.50 3.94 -10.76
C PHE A 60 6.99 3.79 -12.19
N LEU A 61 6.42 4.86 -12.74
CA LEU A 61 5.86 4.88 -14.08
C LEU A 61 6.92 4.58 -15.16
N SER A 62 8.15 5.09 -15.02
CA SER A 62 9.25 4.76 -15.94
C SER A 62 9.68 3.29 -15.84
N THR A 63 9.66 2.70 -14.64
CA THR A 63 9.96 1.27 -14.43
C THR A 63 8.89 0.40 -15.07
N VAL A 64 7.61 0.75 -14.91
CA VAL A 64 6.50 0.01 -15.54
C VAL A 64 6.57 0.14 -17.07
N ALA A 65 6.90 1.33 -17.59
CA ALA A 65 7.04 1.56 -19.04
C ALA A 65 8.08 0.66 -19.72
N GLN A 66 9.10 0.21 -18.98
CA GLN A 66 10.13 -0.69 -19.52
C GLN A 66 9.75 -2.18 -19.44
N LYS A 67 8.74 -2.52 -18.65
CA LYS A 67 8.44 -3.91 -18.27
C LYS A 67 7.05 -4.38 -18.65
N ASP A 68 6.08 -3.47 -18.75
CA ASP A 68 4.67 -3.78 -18.99
C ASP A 68 3.95 -2.59 -19.62
N ASP A 69 3.86 -2.62 -20.96
CA ASP A 69 3.19 -1.58 -21.75
C ASP A 69 1.70 -1.46 -21.43
N THR A 70 1.05 -2.56 -21.06
CA THR A 70 -0.39 -2.56 -20.76
C THR A 70 -0.64 -1.81 -19.46
N LEU A 71 0.08 -2.16 -18.39
CA LEU A 71 0.00 -1.44 -17.11
C LEU A 71 0.43 0.01 -17.25
N TYR A 72 1.52 0.28 -17.97
CA TYR A 72 1.99 1.64 -18.19
C TYR A 72 0.91 2.50 -18.85
N ASN A 73 0.24 1.98 -19.89
CA ASN A 73 -0.85 2.70 -20.55
C ASN A 73 -2.05 2.93 -19.62
N LEU A 74 -2.40 1.97 -18.77
CA LEU A 74 -3.50 2.11 -17.80
C LEU A 74 -3.19 3.16 -16.73
N LEU A 75 -1.96 3.19 -16.23
CA LEU A 75 -1.48 4.18 -15.25
C LEU A 75 -1.34 5.57 -15.87
N LYS A 76 -0.73 5.67 -17.05
CA LYS A 76 -0.53 6.94 -17.78
C LYS A 76 -1.86 7.62 -18.13
N LYS A 77 -2.90 6.84 -18.46
CA LYS A 77 -4.25 7.34 -18.73
C LYS A 77 -5.09 7.57 -17.47
N GLU A 78 -4.49 7.44 -16.29
CA GLU A 78 -5.16 7.50 -14.98
C GLU A 78 -6.38 6.57 -14.85
N LYS A 79 -6.42 5.47 -15.60
CA LYS A 79 -7.44 4.44 -15.39
C LYS A 79 -7.17 3.68 -14.12
N ILE A 80 -5.89 3.46 -13.81
CA ILE A 80 -5.42 2.97 -12.53
C ILE A 80 -4.76 4.13 -11.79
N VAL A 81 -5.13 4.33 -10.53
CA VAL A 81 -4.55 5.37 -9.68
C VAL A 81 -4.01 4.74 -8.41
N PHE A 82 -2.81 5.16 -8.02
CA PHE A 82 -2.24 4.81 -6.73
C PHE A 82 -2.75 5.77 -5.65
N LEU A 83 -3.30 5.20 -4.60
CA LEU A 83 -3.70 5.88 -3.39
C LEU A 83 -2.72 5.49 -2.29
N PRO A 84 -1.98 6.46 -1.71
CA PRO A 84 -1.17 6.19 -0.53
C PRO A 84 -2.01 5.45 0.52
N TYR A 85 -1.44 4.40 1.11
CA TYR A 85 -2.06 3.55 2.14
C TYR A 85 -3.24 2.68 1.72
N HIS A 86 -3.90 3.01 0.61
CA HIS A 86 -5.02 2.21 0.08
C HIS A 86 -4.59 1.31 -1.08
N GLY A 87 -3.49 1.58 -1.77
CA GLY A 87 -3.05 0.77 -2.92
C GLY A 87 -3.64 1.27 -4.23
N PHE A 88 -3.92 0.37 -5.17
CA PHE A 88 -4.39 0.77 -6.51
C PHE A 88 -5.90 0.66 -6.65
N ILE A 89 -6.49 1.66 -7.31
CA ILE A 89 -7.90 1.66 -7.69
C ILE A 89 -8.05 1.82 -9.19
N TRP A 90 -9.12 1.24 -9.73
CA TRP A 90 -9.65 1.58 -11.04
C TRP A 90 -10.57 2.81 -10.93
N LYS A 91 -10.17 3.91 -11.55
CA LYS A 91 -10.86 5.20 -11.48
C LYS A 91 -12.08 5.22 -12.41
N ARG A 92 -13.25 5.43 -11.81
CA ARG A 92 -14.55 5.64 -12.46
C ARG A 92 -15.21 6.96 -12.09
N SER A 93 -14.89 7.49 -10.90
CA SER A 93 -15.37 8.78 -10.39
C SER A 93 -14.21 9.66 -9.96
N GLN A 94 -14.45 10.97 -9.92
CA GLN A 94 -13.51 11.92 -9.34
C GLN A 94 -13.45 11.81 -7.81
N ASN A 95 -14.49 11.27 -7.17
CA ASN A 95 -14.48 11.03 -5.73
C ASN A 95 -13.70 9.75 -5.40
N ILE A 96 -12.42 9.93 -5.12
CA ILE A 96 -11.44 8.87 -4.89
C ILE A 96 -11.78 8.00 -3.66
N LYS A 97 -12.52 8.53 -2.67
CA LYS A 97 -12.83 7.84 -1.39
C LYS A 97 -13.99 6.85 -1.48
N ASN A 98 -14.70 6.79 -2.60
CA ASN A 98 -15.86 5.91 -2.78
C ASN A 98 -15.50 4.75 -3.71
N TYR A 99 -15.12 3.62 -3.14
CA TYR A 99 -14.75 2.42 -3.89
C TYR A 99 -15.48 1.17 -3.40
N ILE A 100 -15.51 0.14 -4.26
CA ILE A 100 -16.01 -1.20 -3.99
C ILE A 100 -14.93 -2.23 -4.34
N ASP A 101 -15.01 -3.41 -3.77
CA ASP A 101 -14.14 -4.52 -4.19
C ASP A 101 -14.52 -5.02 -5.58
N ASN A 102 -13.54 -5.54 -6.32
CA ASN A 102 -13.77 -6.09 -7.66
C ASN A 102 -14.75 -7.27 -7.64
N ASN A 103 -14.75 -8.07 -6.57
CA ASN A 103 -15.72 -9.15 -6.38
C ASN A 103 -17.17 -8.64 -6.33
N GLU A 104 -17.37 -7.41 -5.86
CA GLU A 104 -18.69 -6.80 -5.84
C GLU A 104 -19.03 -6.03 -7.13
N TYR A 105 -18.13 -5.97 -8.11
CA TYR A 105 -18.29 -5.20 -9.34
C TYR A 105 -19.06 -5.98 -10.41
N THR A 106 -20.38 -5.82 -10.39
CA THR A 106 -21.34 -6.46 -11.32
C THR A 106 -21.69 -5.55 -12.50
N PHE A 107 -22.31 -6.12 -13.55
CA PHE A 107 -22.81 -5.35 -14.69
C PHE A 107 -23.82 -4.26 -14.28
N SER A 108 -24.67 -4.54 -13.29
CA SER A 108 -25.58 -3.53 -12.72
C SER A 108 -24.81 -2.36 -12.10
N LYS A 109 -23.77 -2.63 -11.29
CA LYS A 109 -22.90 -1.56 -10.75
C LYS A 109 -22.08 -0.86 -11.83
N PHE A 110 -21.81 -1.49 -12.97
CA PHE A 110 -21.24 -0.80 -14.12
C PHE A 110 -22.20 0.23 -14.69
N LEU A 111 -23.47 -0.13 -14.88
CA LEU A 111 -24.48 0.75 -15.48
C LEU A 111 -24.90 1.91 -14.55
N PHE A 112 -25.04 1.64 -13.25
CA PHE A 112 -25.73 2.55 -12.33
C PHE A 112 -24.87 3.12 -11.20
N SER A 113 -23.57 2.79 -11.17
CA SER A 113 -22.66 3.30 -10.15
C SER A 113 -21.36 3.79 -10.78
N ASP A 114 -20.90 4.94 -10.29
CA ASP A 114 -19.61 5.54 -10.61
C ASP A 114 -18.52 5.17 -9.59
N LYS A 115 -18.83 4.33 -8.59
CA LYS A 115 -17.87 3.93 -7.55
C LYS A 115 -16.58 3.40 -8.19
N ASN A 116 -15.45 3.87 -7.68
CA ASN A 116 -14.15 3.33 -8.04
C ASN A 116 -14.06 1.86 -7.64
N ILE A 117 -13.14 1.11 -8.23
CA ILE A 117 -13.02 -0.33 -7.95
C ILE A 117 -11.64 -0.58 -7.37
N TYR A 118 -11.58 -1.26 -6.25
CA TYR A 118 -10.34 -1.68 -5.64
C TYR A 118 -9.66 -2.72 -6.54
N ILE A 119 -8.37 -2.55 -6.83
CA ILE A 119 -7.58 -3.55 -7.54
C ILE A 119 -6.97 -4.44 -6.47
N GLN A 120 -7.68 -5.51 -6.13
CA GLN A 120 -7.30 -6.41 -5.05
C GLN A 120 -6.15 -7.31 -5.50
N LYS A 121 -5.21 -7.60 -4.60
CA LYS A 121 -4.17 -8.59 -4.87
C LYS A 121 -4.70 -9.95 -4.44
N ASP A 122 -4.68 -10.97 -5.31
CA ASP A 122 -5.00 -12.38 -4.97
C ASP A 122 -3.90 -13.06 -4.12
N VAL A 123 -3.29 -12.29 -3.22
CA VAL A 123 -2.36 -12.77 -2.21
C VAL A 123 -2.88 -12.21 -0.90
N GLU A 124 -2.98 -13.06 0.12
CA GLU A 124 -3.43 -12.82 1.52
C GLU A 124 -2.69 -11.71 2.30
N ALA A 125 -2.15 -10.73 1.60
CA ALA A 125 -1.67 -9.49 2.14
C ALA A 125 -1.92 -8.44 1.07
N PRO A 126 -2.80 -7.44 1.30
CA PRO A 126 -2.75 -6.25 0.50
C PRO A 126 -1.35 -5.63 0.69
N ILE A 127 -1.00 -4.57 -0.03
CA ILE A 127 0.16 -3.72 0.36
C ILE A 127 0.13 -3.36 1.87
N THR A 128 -1.05 -3.49 2.47
CA THR A 128 -1.43 -3.48 3.89
C THR A 128 -0.86 -4.57 4.82
N SER A 129 -0.08 -5.58 4.39
CA SER A 129 0.75 -6.28 5.41
C SER A 129 1.96 -5.44 5.82
N TYR A 130 2.38 -4.48 5.00
CA TYR A 130 3.26 -3.42 5.46
C TYR A 130 2.42 -2.44 6.28
N LYS A 131 2.34 -2.68 7.59
CA LYS A 131 1.92 -1.65 8.53
C LYS A 131 3.16 -0.75 8.66
N PRO A 132 3.18 0.47 8.09
CA PRO A 132 4.33 1.35 8.31
C PRO A 132 4.42 1.65 9.81
N SER A 133 5.64 1.78 10.32
CA SER A 133 5.85 2.36 11.63
C SER A 133 5.43 3.85 11.56
N VAL A 134 4.58 4.31 12.47
CA VAL A 134 3.94 5.64 12.42
C VAL A 134 4.07 6.33 13.78
N ILE A 135 4.26 7.65 13.75
CA ILE A 135 4.23 8.53 14.91
C ILE A 135 2.92 9.34 14.90
N TYR A 136 2.19 9.26 16.00
CA TYR A 136 0.97 10.00 16.27
C TYR A 136 1.23 11.07 17.32
N LYS A 137 0.99 12.34 16.99
CA LYS A 137 1.12 13.44 17.96
C LYS A 137 -0.19 13.70 18.68
N TYR A 138 -0.10 14.04 19.96
CA TYR A 138 -1.25 14.48 20.73
C TYR A 138 -1.62 15.91 20.35
N LYS A 139 -2.81 16.11 19.79
CA LYS A 139 -3.33 17.43 19.42
C LYS A 139 -4.84 17.48 19.65
N SER A 140 -5.31 18.54 20.30
CA SER A 140 -6.75 18.77 20.51
C SER A 140 -7.47 17.56 21.15
N ASN A 141 -6.86 16.97 22.20
CA ASN A 141 -7.35 15.82 22.97
C ASN A 141 -7.43 14.48 22.22
N ILE A 142 -6.84 14.38 21.03
CA ILE A 142 -6.75 13.12 20.28
C ILE A 142 -5.33 12.90 19.78
N PHE A 143 -4.96 11.65 19.52
CA PHE A 143 -3.74 11.30 18.81
C PHE A 143 -4.02 11.31 17.31
N ILE A 144 -3.30 12.14 16.57
CA ILE A 144 -3.43 12.28 15.12
C ILE A 144 -2.12 11.81 14.50
N GLU A 145 -2.23 11.01 13.43
CA GLU A 145 -1.08 10.62 12.62
C GLU A 145 -0.34 11.87 12.16
N ASP A 146 0.97 11.93 12.46
CA ASP A 146 1.81 13.09 12.17
C ASP A 146 2.83 12.76 11.10
N THR A 147 3.70 11.78 11.37
CA THR A 147 4.82 11.43 10.49
C THR A 147 5.11 9.94 10.54
N LEU A 148 5.77 9.43 9.49
CA LEU A 148 6.27 8.06 9.47
C LEU A 148 7.51 7.95 10.37
N PHE A 149 7.61 6.86 11.13
CA PHE A 149 8.82 6.55 11.88
C PHE A 149 9.95 6.19 10.91
N ASN A 150 11.15 6.68 11.17
CA ASN A 150 12.29 6.45 10.31
C ASN A 150 12.91 5.08 10.59
N ASP A 151 12.39 4.05 9.94
CA ASP A 151 12.86 2.66 10.10
C ASP A 151 14.35 2.46 9.76
N LYS A 152 15.01 3.42 9.09
CA LYS A 152 16.47 3.38 8.88
C LYS A 152 17.24 3.39 10.20
N LEU A 153 16.69 3.99 11.25
CA LEU A 153 17.32 4.02 12.57
C LEU A 153 17.47 2.60 13.13
N LEU A 154 16.38 1.81 13.09
CA LEU A 154 16.40 0.40 13.50
C LEU A 154 17.31 -0.42 12.59
N ARG A 155 17.19 -0.23 11.28
CA ARG A 155 17.99 -0.96 10.28
C ARG A 155 19.50 -0.74 10.48
N ASN A 156 19.93 0.51 10.67
CA ASN A 156 21.33 0.83 10.88
C ASN A 156 21.81 0.24 12.20
N LYS A 157 21.01 0.34 13.27
CA LYS A 157 21.40 -0.18 14.58
C LYS A 157 21.50 -1.71 14.58
N TYR A 158 20.59 -2.42 13.92
CA TYR A 158 20.66 -3.87 13.80
C TYR A 158 21.89 -4.29 12.99
N ALA A 159 22.13 -3.66 11.83
CA ALA A 159 23.31 -3.92 11.01
C ALA A 159 24.63 -3.69 11.79
N GLU A 160 24.69 -2.63 12.61
CA GLU A 160 25.81 -2.35 13.50
C GLU A 160 26.01 -3.48 14.52
N ILE A 161 24.95 -3.90 15.21
CA ILE A 161 25.00 -4.93 16.26
C ILE A 161 25.45 -6.28 15.70
N ILE A 162 24.93 -6.69 14.54
CA ILE A 162 25.32 -7.97 13.90
C ILE A 162 26.60 -7.86 13.06
N ASN A 163 27.28 -6.70 13.09
CA ASN A 163 28.49 -6.41 12.32
C ASN A 163 28.35 -6.70 10.81
N CYS A 164 27.24 -6.27 10.21
CA CYS A 164 26.92 -6.49 8.81
C CYS A 164 27.02 -5.19 8.00
N PRO A 165 27.73 -5.18 6.85
CA PRO A 165 27.66 -4.07 5.92
C PRO A 165 26.21 -3.79 5.53
N LEU A 166 25.78 -2.53 5.60
CA LEU A 166 24.38 -2.14 5.40
C LEU A 166 23.81 -2.65 4.06
N GLN A 167 24.63 -2.71 3.00
CA GLN A 167 24.23 -3.24 1.69
C GLN A 167 23.83 -4.72 1.77
N ASN A 168 24.58 -5.53 2.50
CA ASN A 168 24.35 -6.97 2.69
C ASN A 168 23.12 -7.21 3.58
N PHE A 169 22.95 -6.37 4.60
CA PHE A 169 21.76 -6.37 5.44
C PHE A 169 20.50 -5.96 4.68
N ASN A 170 20.61 -5.01 3.76
CA ASN A 170 19.49 -4.59 2.90
C ASN A 170 19.07 -5.70 1.94
N ALA A 171 20.04 -6.47 1.42
CA ALA A 171 19.75 -7.62 0.57
C ALA A 171 18.97 -8.70 1.33
N TYR A 172 19.32 -8.95 2.60
CA TYR A 172 18.57 -9.85 3.49
C TYR A 172 17.09 -9.44 3.60
N LEU A 173 16.84 -8.17 3.92
CA LEU A 173 15.48 -7.64 4.11
C LEU A 173 14.60 -7.66 2.85
N ASN A 174 15.21 -7.65 1.68
CA ASN A 174 14.46 -7.70 0.42
C ASN A 174 14.10 -9.12 0.00
N ASN A 175 14.81 -10.13 0.51
CA ASN A 175 14.74 -11.51 0.03
C ASN A 175 13.99 -12.46 0.96
N LYS A 176 13.86 -12.15 2.25
CA LYS A 176 13.17 -13.01 3.22
C LYS A 176 11.79 -12.47 3.57
N LYS A 177 10.79 -13.36 3.62
CA LYS A 177 9.49 -13.09 4.22
C LYS A 177 9.65 -13.18 5.74
N ILE A 178 10.01 -12.08 6.39
CA ILE A 178 10.01 -11.99 7.85
C ILE A 178 8.65 -11.45 8.26
N GLU A 179 8.05 -12.05 9.29
CA GLU A 179 6.79 -11.58 9.85
C GLU A 179 7.03 -10.26 10.60
N ASP A 180 6.27 -9.22 10.27
CA ASP A 180 6.37 -7.94 10.96
C ASP A 180 5.64 -8.04 12.32
N LEU A 181 6.41 -7.95 13.40
CA LEU A 181 5.96 -7.83 14.78
C LEU A 181 5.50 -6.40 15.06
N ASN A 182 4.52 -6.22 15.94
CA ASN A 182 3.91 -4.92 16.20
C ASN A 182 4.22 -4.45 17.62
N ALA A 183 4.52 -3.16 17.77
CA ALA A 183 4.55 -2.49 19.06
C ALA A 183 3.76 -1.18 19.02
N LEU A 184 3.10 -0.88 20.14
CA LEU A 184 2.45 0.40 20.41
C LEU A 184 3.12 1.02 21.63
N ILE A 185 3.73 2.18 21.43
CA ILE A 185 4.64 2.78 22.39
C ILE A 185 4.14 4.18 22.70
N LEU A 186 3.90 4.47 23.98
CA LEU A 186 3.66 5.83 24.45
C LEU A 186 4.98 6.47 24.85
N MET A 187 5.25 7.63 24.26
CA MET A 187 6.36 8.48 24.64
C MET A 187 5.85 9.74 25.32
N GLN A 188 6.34 9.97 26.54
CA GLN A 188 5.98 11.12 27.36
C GLN A 188 7.22 11.61 28.10
N THR A 189 7.72 12.80 27.76
CA THR A 189 8.76 13.51 28.52
C THR A 189 9.94 12.61 28.91
N ASN A 190 10.68 12.11 27.90
CA ASN A 190 11.83 11.18 28.02
C ASN A 190 11.51 9.79 28.60
N LYS A 191 10.26 9.50 28.94
CA LYS A 191 9.81 8.16 29.33
C LYS A 191 9.19 7.46 28.14
N ILE A 192 9.45 6.16 28.06
CA ILE A 192 8.96 5.26 27.01
C ILE A 192 8.21 4.13 27.69
N TYR A 193 6.98 3.93 27.25
CA TYR A 193 6.11 2.87 27.74
C TYR A 193 5.64 2.04 26.55
N PHE A 194 5.99 0.76 26.53
CA PHE A 194 5.39 -0.19 25.60
C PHE A 194 4.00 -0.53 26.13
N ILE A 195 2.96 0.02 25.51
CA ILE A 195 1.56 -0.31 25.81
C ILE A 195 1.28 -1.76 25.36
N TYR A 196 1.85 -2.12 24.21
CA TYR A 196 1.80 -3.44 23.61
C TYR A 196 3.08 -3.68 22.81
N SER A 197 3.56 -4.92 22.79
CA SER A 197 4.75 -5.30 22.02
C SER A 197 4.78 -6.81 21.78
N ASP A 198 4.98 -7.19 20.52
CA ASP A 198 5.27 -8.56 20.08
C ASP A 198 6.78 -8.88 20.08
N PHE A 199 7.62 -7.89 20.39
CA PHE A 199 9.08 -8.01 20.31
C PHE A 199 9.66 -8.76 21.50
N ASP A 200 10.85 -9.36 21.29
CA ASP A 200 11.67 -9.79 22.41
C ASP A 200 12.29 -8.60 23.16
N LYS A 201 12.69 -8.85 24.40
CA LYS A 201 13.20 -7.83 25.31
C LYS A 201 14.43 -7.09 24.75
N GLU A 202 15.31 -7.79 24.05
CA GLU A 202 16.49 -7.18 23.43
C GLU A 202 16.09 -6.19 22.34
N SER A 203 15.13 -6.57 21.49
CA SER A 203 14.60 -5.70 20.44
C SER A 203 13.85 -4.50 21.02
N GLU A 204 13.10 -4.67 22.11
CA GLU A 204 12.44 -3.57 22.83
C GLU A 204 13.46 -2.57 23.40
N GLU A 205 14.54 -3.04 24.01
CA GLU A 205 15.59 -2.19 24.57
C GLU A 205 16.26 -1.33 23.49
N ILE A 206 16.53 -1.93 22.32
CA ILE A 206 17.08 -1.22 21.15
C ILE A 206 16.09 -0.19 20.61
N ILE A 207 14.82 -0.58 20.46
CA ILE A 207 13.75 0.31 20.01
C ILE A 207 13.63 1.52 20.96
N ALA A 208 13.59 1.27 22.28
CA ALA A 208 13.52 2.31 23.28
C ALA A 208 14.71 3.26 23.21
N GLN A 209 15.92 2.73 23.01
CA GLN A 209 17.12 3.54 22.88
C GLN A 209 17.05 4.45 21.64
N ILE A 210 16.68 3.91 20.48
CA ILE A 210 16.51 4.68 19.24
C ILE A 210 15.49 5.81 19.42
N LEU A 211 14.36 5.49 20.06
CA LEU A 211 13.32 6.45 20.35
C LEU A 211 13.81 7.57 21.27
N LYS A 212 14.58 7.23 22.32
CA LYS A 212 15.21 8.23 23.20
C LYS A 212 16.16 9.14 22.44
N ASP A 213 16.99 8.58 21.57
CA ASP A 213 18.07 9.32 20.92
C ASP A 213 17.58 10.25 19.80
N ASN A 214 16.46 9.90 19.16
CA ASN A 214 16.02 10.56 17.93
C ASN A 214 14.70 11.33 18.07
N TYR A 215 13.89 11.06 19.11
CA TYR A 215 12.53 11.60 19.21
C TYR A 215 12.24 12.31 20.54
N THR A 216 13.24 12.57 21.38
CA THR A 216 13.05 13.29 22.65
C THR A 216 12.89 14.81 22.45
N SER A 217 11.63 15.25 22.30
CA SER A 217 11.22 16.63 22.60
C SER A 217 10.76 16.69 24.06
N THR A 218 11.25 17.65 24.85
CA THR A 218 10.92 17.77 26.28
C THR A 218 9.47 18.15 26.56
N LYS A 219 8.67 18.47 25.54
CA LYS A 219 7.28 18.95 25.68
C LYS A 219 6.21 18.10 25.00
N ASP A 220 6.59 17.18 24.11
CA ASP A 220 5.61 16.47 23.28
C ASP A 220 5.28 15.09 23.83
N THR A 221 3.98 14.76 23.82
CA THR A 221 3.47 13.40 24.04
C THR A 221 3.05 12.83 22.70
N PHE A 222 3.54 11.64 22.37
CA PHE A 222 3.21 10.98 21.11
C PHE A 222 3.12 9.46 21.29
N ILE A 223 2.33 8.83 20.44
CA ILE A 223 2.24 7.37 20.32
C ILE A 223 3.08 6.98 19.09
N VAL A 224 3.93 5.97 19.23
CA VAL A 224 4.67 5.37 18.14
C VAL A 224 4.15 3.96 17.94
N LYS A 225 3.65 3.69 16.74
CA LYS A 225 3.40 2.32 16.29
C LYS A 225 4.63 1.87 15.53
N ILE A 226 5.26 0.77 15.91
CA ILE A 226 6.41 0.19 15.20
C ILE A 226 5.99 -1.16 14.65
N ASN A 227 6.33 -1.41 13.39
CA ASN A 227 6.20 -2.74 12.79
C ASN A 227 7.55 -3.13 12.19
N TYR A 228 8.18 -4.15 12.77
CA TYR A 228 9.55 -4.58 12.48
C TYR A 228 9.76 -6.03 12.93
N TYR A 229 10.97 -6.58 12.77
CA TYR A 229 11.32 -7.93 13.23
C TYR A 229 12.29 -7.88 14.41
N ASN A 230 12.46 -9.01 15.12
CA ASN A 230 13.42 -9.06 16.24
C ASN A 230 14.86 -9.06 15.75
N LEU A 231 15.77 -8.54 16.57
CA LEU A 231 17.21 -8.60 16.30
C LEU A 231 17.70 -10.04 16.08
N LYS A 232 17.21 -11.03 16.84
CA LYS A 232 17.60 -12.44 16.66
C LYS A 232 17.30 -13.00 15.26
N ASP A 233 16.36 -12.38 14.55
CA ASP A 233 15.97 -12.76 13.19
C ASP A 233 16.77 -11.96 12.15
N ALA A 234 17.74 -11.13 12.56
CA ALA A 234 18.62 -10.36 11.68
C ALA A 234 19.77 -11.24 11.16
N GLU A 235 19.97 -11.30 9.83
CA GLU A 235 21.08 -12.03 9.23
C GLU A 235 21.84 -11.16 8.22
N CYS A 236 23.13 -11.45 8.05
CA CYS A 236 23.96 -10.83 7.02
C CYS A 236 24.06 -11.72 5.79
N VAL A 237 23.53 -11.26 4.65
CA VAL A 237 23.65 -12.01 3.38
C VAL A 237 24.90 -11.55 2.64
N TYR A 238 25.91 -12.42 2.59
CA TYR A 238 27.08 -12.19 1.74
C TYR A 238 26.73 -12.56 0.30
N ILE A 239 26.56 -11.54 -0.53
CA ILE A 239 26.41 -11.72 -1.98
C ILE A 239 27.77 -12.19 -2.50
N LYS A 240 27.84 -13.44 -2.99
CA LYS A 240 28.99 -13.97 -3.73
C LYS A 240 29.04 -13.38 -5.13
#